data_AF-A0A381Y3Z4-F1
#
_entry.id   AF-A0A381Y3Z4-F1
#
_cell.length_a   1.000
_cell.length_b   1.000
_cell.length_c   1.000
_cell.angle_alpha   90.00
_cell.angle_beta   90.00
_cell.angle_gamma   90.00
#
_symmetry.space_group_name_H-M   'P 1'
#
loop_
_entity.id
_entity.type
_entity.pdbx_description
1 polymer ?
#
loop_
_entity_poly.entity_id
_entity_poly.type
_entity_poly.pdbx_seq_one_letter_code
_entity_poly.pdbx_strand_id
1 'polypeptide(L)' 'VVIVDLDEVDQKPMDLVRKLVSESSEMSVVGCAGRVSKGLMDEAKEAGCRWVFPKSSLVRNLPAVVESGG' A
#
# COMPACT_ATOMS: atom_id res chain seq x y z
N VAL A 1 5.67 3.41 8.71
CA VAL A 1 5.22 2.92 7.38
C VAL A 1 4.86 1.46 7.46
N VAL A 2 3.77 1.04 6.83
CA VAL A 2 3.39 -0.37 6.65
C VAL A 2 3.30 -0.68 5.16
N ILE A 3 3.90 -1.80 4.74
CA ILE A 3 3.82 -2.28 3.37
C ILE A 3 2.85 -3.45 3.34
N VAL A 4 1.83 -3.37 2.49
CA VAL A 4 0.77 -4.38 2.35
C VAL A 4 0.86 -5.02 0.98
N ASP A 5 0.93 -6.35 0.94
CA ASP A 5 0.81 -7.11 -0.30
C ASP A 5 -0.66 -7.16 -0.74
N LEU A 6 -0.95 -6.62 -1.92
CA LEU A 6 -2.30 -6.55 -2.49
C LEU A 6 -2.65 -7.78 -3.34
N ASP A 7 -1.70 -8.68 -3.62
CA ASP A 7 -2.00 -9.93 -4.34
C ASP A 7 -2.59 -11.02 -3.43
N GLU A 8 -2.49 -10.85 -2.10
CA GLU A 8 -2.99 -11.78 -1.07
C GLU A 8 -4.52 -11.64 -0.90
N VAL A 9 -5.28 -12.01 -1.94
CA VAL A 9 -6.74 -11.83 -2.00
C VAL A 9 -7.46 -12.48 -0.81
N ASP A 10 -6.96 -13.62 -0.32
CA ASP A 10 -7.54 -14.36 0.82
C ASP A 10 -7.54 -13.54 2.13
N GLN A 11 -6.60 -12.59 2.27
CA GLN A 11 -6.50 -11.75 3.46
C GLN A 11 -7.27 -10.43 3.36
N LYS A 12 -7.99 -10.20 2.25
CA LYS A 12 -8.75 -8.97 1.99
C LYS A 12 -7.89 -7.72 2.26
N PRO A 13 -6.83 -7.50 1.46
CA PRO A 13 -5.80 -6.52 1.75
C PRO A 13 -6.36 -5.08 1.86
N MET A 14 -7.43 -4.76 1.14
CA MET A 14 -8.09 -3.45 1.23
C MET A 14 -8.77 -3.22 2.58
N ASP A 15 -9.38 -4.25 3.17
CA ASP A 15 -9.99 -4.15 4.49
C ASP A 15 -8.92 -3.97 5.57
N LEU A 16 -7.77 -4.64 5.41
CA LEU A 16 -6.60 -4.43 6.26
C LEU A 16 -6.07 -2.98 6.15
N VAL A 17 -5.93 -2.45 4.94
CA VAL A 17 -5.51 -1.06 4.71
C VAL A 17 -6.46 -0.09 5.41
N ARG A 18 -7.77 -0.24 5.19
CA ARG A 18 -8.79 0.61 5.84
C ARG A 18 -8.69 0.56 7.35
N LYS A 19 -8.49 -0.64 7.92
CA LYS A 19 -8.34 -0.82 9.36
C LYS A 19 -7.08 -0.11 9.89
N LEU A 20 -5.93 -0.29 9.23
CA LEU A 20 -4.67 0.36 9.61
C LEU A 20 -4.79 1.89 9.60
N VAL A 21 -5.38 2.44 8.54
CA VAL A 21 -5.58 3.90 8.41
C VAL A 21 -6.58 4.41 9.46
N SER A 22 -7.60 3.62 9.83
CA SER A 22 -8.55 3.98 10.88
C SER A 22 -7.93 3.97 12.29
N GLU A 23 -6.97 3.09 12.54
CA GLU A 23 -6.28 2.97 13.84
C GLU A 23 -5.20 4.04 14.01
N SER A 24 -4.55 4.46 12.91
CA SER A 24 -3.55 5.51 12.93
C SER A 24 -3.53 6.29 11.62
N SER A 25 -4.04 7.52 11.65
CA SER A 25 -4.04 8.41 10.49
C SER A 25 -2.65 8.92 10.11
N GLU A 26 -1.67 8.86 11.02
CA GLU A 26 -0.27 9.22 10.78
C GLU A 26 0.52 8.08 10.11
N MET A 27 -0.02 6.86 10.10
CA MET A 27 0.65 5.70 9.54
C MET A 27 0.59 5.74 8.00
N SER A 28 1.75 5.90 7.36
CA SER A 28 1.85 5.72 5.90
C SER A 28 1.71 4.26 5.50
N VAL A 29 0.64 3.92 4.79
CA VAL A 29 0.41 2.61 4.20
C VAL A 29 0.82 2.61 2.72
N VAL A 30 1.60 1.61 2.31
CA VAL A 30 2.07 1.43 0.93
C VAL A 30 1.61 0.07 0.43
N GLY A 31 0.86 0.06 -0.67
CA GLY A 31 0.45 -1.18 -1.33
C GLY A 31 1.52 -1.68 -2.30
N CYS A 32 1.73 -3.00 -2.38
CA CYS A 32 2.54 -3.61 -3.42
C CYS A 32 1.83 -4.79 -4.08
N ALA A 33 1.98 -4.93 -5.40
CA ALA A 33 1.34 -6.01 -6.17
C ALA A 33 2.24 -6.46 -7.32
N GLY A 34 2.10 -7.69 -7.80
CA GLY A 34 2.83 -8.20 -8.96
C GLY A 34 2.50 -7.40 -10.22
N ARG A 35 1.23 -7.01 -10.38
CA ARG A 35 0.78 -6.09 -11.43
C ARG A 35 -0.15 -5.05 -10.84
N VAL A 36 0.20 -3.77 -11.00
CA VAL A 36 -0.65 -2.65 -10.60
C VAL A 36 -1.47 -2.22 -11.82
N SER A 37 -2.76 -2.56 -11.84
CA SER A 37 -3.71 -2.01 -12.81
C SER A 37 -4.22 -0.65 -12.32
N LYS A 38 -4.84 0.13 -13.21
CA LYS A 38 -5.47 1.40 -12.81
C LYS A 38 -6.56 1.17 -11.74
N GLY A 39 -7.39 0.14 -11.93
CA GLY A 39 -8.43 -0.22 -10.95
C GLY A 39 -7.87 -0.57 -9.58
N LEU A 40 -6.81 -1.39 -9.52
CA LEU A 40 -6.16 -1.75 -8.26
C LEU A 40 -5.53 -0.53 -7.59
N MET A 41 -4.91 0.36 -8.37
CA MET A 41 -4.32 1.59 -7.84
C MET A 41 -5.39 2.51 -7.26
N ASP A 42 -6.51 2.70 -7.96
CA ASP A 42 -7.60 3.57 -7.54
C ASP A 42 -8.26 3.00 -6.26
N GLU A 43 -8.52 1.69 -6.22
CA GLU A 43 -9.08 1.00 -5.04
C GLU A 43 -8.14 1.07 -3.82
N ALA A 44 -6.84 0.82 -4.01
CA ALA A 44 -5.86 0.91 -2.94
C ALA A 44 -5.74 2.33 -2.38
N LYS A 45 -5.77 3.35 -3.25
CA LYS A 45 -5.75 4.76 -2.82
C LYS A 45 -7.03 5.15 -2.09
N GLU A 46 -8.19 4.68 -2.55
CA GLU A 46 -9.47 4.89 -1.87
C GLU A 46 -9.49 4.22 -0.50
N ALA A 47 -8.88 3.04 -0.37
CA ALA A 47 -8.71 2.35 0.91
C ALA A 47 -7.77 3.10 1.89
N GLY A 48 -6.90 3.98 1.37
CA GLY A 48 -5.99 4.82 2.17
C GLY A 48 -4.50 4.57 1.94
N CYS A 49 -4.10 3.78 0.94
CA CYS A 49 -2.70 3.66 0.55
C CYS A 49 -2.18 5.00 0.03
N ARG A 50 -1.07 5.47 0.61
CA ARG A 50 -0.37 6.67 0.14
C ARG A 50 0.27 6.43 -1.22
N TRP A 51 0.92 5.27 -1.36
CA TRP A 51 1.55 4.83 -2.60
C TRP A 51 1.22 3.38 -2.93
N VAL A 52 1.32 3.05 -4.22
CA VAL A 52 1.10 1.71 -4.75
C VAL A 52 2.19 1.41 -5.76
N PHE A 53 2.94 0.34 -5.55
CA PHE A 53 4.07 -0.04 -6.42
C PHE A 53 3.94 -1.46 -6.95
N PRO A 54 4.38 -1.72 -8.19
CA PRO A 54 4.76 -3.05 -8.59
C PRO A 54 5.81 -3.62 -7.62
N LYS A 55 5.70 -4.90 -7.25
CA LYS A 55 6.70 -5.60 -6.42
C LYS A 55 8.11 -5.47 -6.98
N SER A 56 8.24 -5.46 -8.32
CA SER A 56 9.50 -5.27 -9.03
C SER A 56 10.14 -3.89 -8.85
N SER A 57 9.35 -2.84 -8.58
CA SER A 57 9.86 -1.48 -8.35
C SER A 57 9.91 -1.10 -6.88
N LEU A 58 9.29 -1.87 -5.98
CA LEU A 58 9.26 -1.58 -4.55
C LEU A 58 10.67 -1.40 -3.96
N VAL A 59 11.61 -2.30 -4.26
CA VAL A 59 12.99 -2.22 -3.74
C VAL A 59 13.68 -0.90 -4.12
N ARG A 60 13.40 -0.38 -5.32
CA ARG A 60 13.97 0.89 -5.80
C ARG A 60 13.30 2.11 -5.16
N ASN A 61 12.04 1.99 -4.76
CA ASN A 61 11.26 3.07 -4.16
C ASN A 61 11.27 3.01 -2.61
N LEU A 62 11.80 1.93 -2.03
CA LEU A 62 11.87 1.71 -0.59
C LEU A 62 12.56 2.87 0.17
N PRO A 63 13.67 3.46 -0.32
CA PRO A 63 14.29 4.60 0.35
C PRO A 63 13.33 5.78 0.49
N ALA A 64 12.65 6.16 -0.60
CA ALA A 64 11.65 7.24 -0.58
C ALA A 64 10.45 6.91 0.32
N VAL A 65 10.05 5.63 0.39
CA VAL A 65 8.99 5.12 1.29
C VAL A 65 9.37 5.32 2.76
N VAL A 66 10.61 5.00 3.13
CA VAL A 66 11.08 5.15 4.51
C VAL A 66 11.28 6.61 4.87
N GLU A 67 11.85 7.42 3.97
CA GLU A 67 12.12 8.85 4.20
C GLU A 67 10.84 9.71 4.26
N SER A 68 9.78 9.34 3.52
CA SER A 68 8.50 10.06 3.52
C SER A 68 7.58 9.71 4.70
N GLY A 69 7.95 8.72 5.49
CA GLY A 69 7.23 8.26 6.68
C GLY A 69 7.81 8.74 8.00
N GLY A 70 8.86 9.58 7.96
CA GLY A 70 9.48 10.24 9.11
C GLY A 70 9.17 11.73 9.18
#